data_AF-A0A2R6MBN0-F1
#
_entry.id   AF-A0A2R6MBN0-F1
#
_cell.length_a   1.000
_cell.length_b   1.000
_cell.length_c   1.000
_cell.angle_alpha   90.00
_cell.angle_beta   90.00
_cell.angle_gamma   90.00
#
_symmetry.space_group_name_H-M   'P 1'
#
loop_
_entity.id
_entity.type
_entity.pdbx_description
1 polymer ?
#
loop_
_entity_poly.entity_id
_entity_poly.type
_entity_poly.pdbx_seq_one_letter_code
_entity_poly.pdbx_strand_id
1 'polypeptide(L)'
;MDPTFTVASDCTAIEIADPIENARFELHAPTSVEPTRVSPDEFYFPVDSAVAVETPAVDVPKLMNVYVRTQDGELVADNADREDRTLAPGAYTVELSTAPMKLYLSVESGVVLSHDGVSVTLAFDDPTEVRIGARSFHDRPAGTVTTTADPVGAMEALSYLGSALKTTSPERSFPTLRGHPPLVEVGEAFDAPDGIERPDTGVRLELPAEYEYVYPAASLAYYLGAAVVPGDDPRIVTDEGFEYDLAGALGYEETVGRVLRQTFFLDCVTRTEGYYQVDLHERNAVESALDLDFAALYDASLAERLEAYLSVPFETIQEHVPDWNLTTAVGAVSRQSERRVRERDARTPDGVLPERPRRRGSRDCRECRFDRQRRSDRRERRFHPEYDK
;
A
#
# COMPACT_ATOMS: atom_id res chain seq x y z
N MET A 1 11.41 5.69 2.78
CA MET A 1 12.44 4.75 3.28
C MET A 1 12.27 3.49 2.49
N ASP A 2 13.24 3.19 1.65
CA ASP A 2 13.04 2.23 0.57
C ASP A 2 13.81 0.94 0.87
N PRO A 3 13.40 -0.20 0.30
CA PRO A 3 14.15 -1.43 0.44
C PRO A 3 15.60 -1.25 -0.03
N THR A 4 16.53 -1.94 0.62
CA THR A 4 17.96 -1.86 0.31
C THR A 4 18.52 -3.21 -0.11
N PHE A 5 19.48 -3.20 -1.01
CA PHE A 5 20.16 -4.38 -1.51
C PHE A 5 21.61 -4.39 -1.03
N THR A 6 22.04 -5.54 -0.51
CA THR A 6 23.43 -5.80 -0.13
C THR A 6 23.82 -7.20 -0.58
N VAL A 7 25.12 -7.50 -0.63
CA VAL A 7 25.60 -8.84 -0.99
C VAL A 7 26.29 -9.48 0.21
N ALA A 8 26.05 -10.78 0.40
CA ALA A 8 26.78 -11.58 1.37
C ALA A 8 28.28 -11.65 1.06
N SER A 9 29.09 -12.06 2.05
CA SER A 9 30.56 -12.04 1.95
C SER A 9 31.14 -12.99 0.91
N ASP A 10 30.40 -14.03 0.50
CA ASP A 10 30.75 -14.96 -0.57
C ASP A 10 30.29 -14.48 -1.96
N CYS A 11 29.66 -13.31 -2.04
CA CYS A 11 29.16 -12.66 -3.24
C CYS A 11 28.08 -13.43 -4.02
N THR A 12 27.50 -14.48 -3.46
CA THR A 12 26.50 -15.34 -4.14
C THR A 12 25.09 -15.16 -3.60
N ALA A 13 24.87 -14.30 -2.62
CA ALA A 13 23.56 -14.01 -2.06
C ALA A 13 23.30 -12.50 -2.02
N ILE A 14 22.17 -12.09 -2.59
CA ILE A 14 21.66 -10.73 -2.57
C ILE A 14 20.65 -10.63 -1.43
N GLU A 15 21.02 -9.94 -0.36
CA GLU A 15 20.15 -9.64 0.78
C GLU A 15 19.34 -8.37 0.47
N ILE A 16 18.03 -8.50 0.56
CA ILE A 16 17.04 -7.44 0.38
C ILE A 16 16.44 -7.14 1.75
N ALA A 17 16.56 -5.90 2.21
CA ALA A 17 16.05 -5.47 3.50
C ALA A 17 14.99 -4.38 3.34
N ASP A 18 13.81 -4.60 3.91
CA ASP A 18 12.75 -3.60 4.05
C ASP A 18 12.81 -2.99 5.47
N PRO A 19 13.24 -1.73 5.61
CA PRO A 19 13.36 -1.08 6.92
C PRO A 19 12.01 -0.75 7.56
N ILE A 20 10.95 -0.50 6.76
CA ILE A 20 9.62 -0.17 7.26
C ILE A 20 8.98 -1.41 7.89
N GLU A 21 9.07 -2.55 7.20
CA GLU A 21 8.53 -3.81 7.71
C GLU A 21 9.43 -4.51 8.73
N ASN A 22 10.69 -4.08 8.83
CA ASN A 22 11.77 -4.80 9.51
C ASN A 22 11.84 -6.26 9.01
N ALA A 23 11.86 -6.40 7.68
CA ALA A 23 11.85 -7.67 6.98
C ALA A 23 13.11 -7.82 6.12
N ARG A 24 13.52 -9.07 5.92
CA ARG A 24 14.66 -9.43 5.07
C ARG A 24 14.29 -10.61 4.19
N PHE A 25 14.86 -10.62 3.00
CA PHE A 25 14.75 -11.70 2.04
C PHE A 25 16.08 -11.88 1.31
N GLU A 26 16.35 -13.09 0.80
CA GLU A 26 17.59 -13.40 0.11
C GLU A 26 17.27 -14.07 -1.22
N LEU A 27 18.01 -13.67 -2.26
CA LEU A 27 18.07 -14.34 -3.56
C LEU A 27 19.50 -14.83 -3.76
N HIS A 28 19.66 -16.07 -4.22
CA HIS A 28 20.98 -16.65 -4.45
C HIS A 28 21.30 -16.70 -5.94
N ALA A 29 22.58 -16.57 -6.25
CA ALA A 29 23.14 -16.77 -7.57
C ALA A 29 24.19 -17.90 -7.50
N PRO A 30 24.31 -18.74 -8.54
CA PRO A 30 25.30 -19.82 -8.57
C PRO A 30 26.74 -19.32 -8.68
N THR A 31 26.93 -18.06 -9.08
CA THR A 31 28.23 -17.40 -9.22
C THR A 31 28.23 -16.05 -8.48
N SER A 32 29.43 -15.53 -8.23
CA SER A 32 29.60 -14.19 -7.64
C SER A 32 28.89 -13.13 -8.47
N VAL A 33 28.14 -12.24 -7.82
CA VAL A 33 27.42 -11.11 -8.43
C VAL A 33 27.83 -9.78 -7.80
N GLU A 34 27.79 -8.72 -8.61
CA GLU A 34 28.02 -7.34 -8.18
C GLU A 34 26.80 -6.48 -8.55
N PRO A 35 25.85 -6.25 -7.63
CA PRO A 35 24.66 -5.47 -7.90
C PRO A 35 24.97 -4.02 -8.24
N THR A 36 24.46 -3.57 -9.37
CA THR A 36 24.49 -2.17 -9.79
C THR A 36 23.12 -1.55 -9.62
N ARG A 37 23.01 -0.30 -9.14
CA ARG A 37 21.70 0.35 -9.02
C ARG A 37 21.14 0.66 -10.40
N VAL A 38 19.86 0.38 -10.60
CA VAL A 38 19.09 0.71 -11.82
C VAL A 38 17.85 1.50 -11.46
N SER A 39 17.19 2.10 -12.46
CA SER A 39 16.00 2.90 -12.18
C SER A 39 14.81 2.00 -11.80
N PRO A 40 14.05 2.32 -10.75
CA PRO A 40 12.77 1.67 -10.45
C PRO A 40 11.75 1.79 -11.58
N ASP A 41 11.83 2.84 -12.40
CA ASP A 41 10.89 3.13 -13.50
C ASP A 41 11.04 2.17 -14.68
N GLU A 42 12.06 1.31 -14.68
CA GLU A 42 12.27 0.27 -15.70
C GLU A 42 11.39 -0.97 -15.48
N PHE A 43 10.60 -1.01 -14.40
CA PHE A 43 9.72 -2.13 -14.07
C PHE A 43 8.27 -1.83 -14.46
N TYR A 44 7.60 -2.83 -15.03
CA TYR A 44 6.16 -2.74 -15.33
C TYR A 44 5.32 -2.53 -14.06
N PHE A 45 5.59 -3.32 -13.01
CA PHE A 45 4.97 -3.10 -11.70
C PHE A 45 5.85 -2.16 -10.86
N PRO A 46 5.26 -1.22 -10.12
CA PRO A 46 6.04 -0.20 -9.43
C PRO A 46 6.89 -0.81 -8.32
N VAL A 47 8.17 -0.44 -8.28
CA VAL A 47 9.12 -0.80 -7.24
C VAL A 47 9.66 0.45 -6.55
N ASP A 48 10.06 0.35 -5.27
CA ASP A 48 10.63 1.49 -4.55
C ASP A 48 12.15 1.61 -4.84
N SER A 49 12.82 0.49 -5.08
CA SER A 49 14.25 0.44 -5.36
C SER A 49 14.62 -0.79 -6.20
N ALA A 50 15.72 -0.69 -6.96
CA ALA A 50 16.15 -1.77 -7.84
C ALA A 50 17.67 -1.88 -8.01
N VAL A 51 18.13 -3.09 -8.33
CA VAL A 51 19.50 -3.40 -8.75
C VAL A 51 19.52 -4.34 -9.95
N ALA A 52 20.59 -4.34 -10.73
CA ALA A 52 20.86 -5.32 -11.77
C ALA A 52 22.08 -6.18 -11.43
N VAL A 53 22.01 -7.47 -11.75
CA VAL A 53 23.10 -8.44 -11.64
C VAL A 53 23.17 -9.30 -12.90
N GLU A 54 24.36 -9.74 -13.28
CA GLU A 54 24.53 -10.72 -14.36
C GLU A 54 24.71 -12.12 -13.76
N THR A 55 23.81 -13.05 -14.09
CA THR A 55 23.83 -14.41 -13.53
C THR A 55 23.15 -15.40 -14.47
N PRO A 56 23.57 -16.69 -14.51
CA PRO A 56 22.87 -17.72 -15.29
C PRO A 56 21.63 -18.27 -14.59
N ALA A 57 21.44 -18.00 -13.29
CA ALA A 57 20.25 -18.40 -12.55
C ALA A 57 20.00 -17.53 -11.32
N VAL A 58 18.75 -17.52 -10.86
CA VAL A 58 18.34 -17.01 -9.54
C VAL A 58 17.67 -18.13 -8.77
N ASP A 59 18.23 -18.42 -7.60
CA ASP A 59 17.72 -19.40 -6.65
C ASP A 59 16.98 -18.70 -5.52
N VAL A 60 15.72 -19.09 -5.35
CA VAL A 60 14.85 -18.64 -4.28
C VAL A 60 14.87 -19.69 -3.17
N PRO A 61 15.35 -19.37 -1.95
CA PRO A 61 15.65 -20.37 -0.92
C PRO A 61 14.41 -20.94 -0.22
N LYS A 62 13.22 -20.79 -0.80
CA LYS A 62 11.92 -21.24 -0.29
C LYS A 62 10.97 -21.54 -1.44
N LEU A 63 10.13 -22.57 -1.28
CA LEU A 63 8.97 -22.78 -2.13
C LEU A 63 8.03 -21.57 -2.04
N MET A 64 7.88 -20.87 -3.15
CA MET A 64 6.98 -19.73 -3.28
C MET A 64 6.24 -19.79 -4.60
N ASN A 65 5.10 -19.11 -4.62
CA ASN A 65 4.34 -18.91 -5.84
C ASN A 65 5.08 -17.88 -6.71
N VAL A 66 5.36 -18.26 -7.94
CA VAL A 66 6.03 -17.44 -8.95
C VAL A 66 5.03 -17.23 -10.08
N TYR A 67 4.84 -15.96 -10.45
CA TYR A 67 4.02 -15.58 -11.60
C TYR A 67 4.92 -14.94 -12.64
N VAL A 68 4.92 -15.48 -13.86
CA VAL A 68 5.70 -14.95 -14.97
C VAL A 68 4.75 -14.27 -15.95
N ARG A 69 5.02 -12.99 -16.20
CA ARG A 69 4.27 -12.14 -17.12
C ARG A 69 5.16 -11.64 -18.25
N THR A 70 4.56 -11.31 -19.38
CA THR A 70 5.24 -10.48 -20.39
C THR A 70 5.51 -9.08 -19.82
N GLN A 71 6.34 -8.28 -20.51
CA GLN A 71 6.53 -6.86 -20.14
C GLN A 71 5.26 -6.01 -20.29
N ASP A 72 4.25 -6.50 -21.01
CA ASP A 72 2.93 -5.87 -21.14
C ASP A 72 1.92 -6.37 -20.07
N GLY A 73 2.36 -7.18 -19.11
CA GLY A 73 1.56 -7.62 -17.97
C GLY A 73 0.73 -8.91 -18.17
N GLU A 74 0.76 -9.52 -19.36
CA GLU A 74 0.04 -10.77 -19.64
C GLU A 74 0.64 -11.95 -18.86
N LEU A 75 -0.17 -12.68 -18.09
CA LEU A 75 0.27 -13.88 -17.37
C LEU A 75 0.49 -15.06 -18.33
N VAL A 76 1.74 -15.49 -18.45
CA VAL A 76 2.13 -16.57 -19.38
C VAL A 76 2.51 -17.87 -18.68
N ALA A 77 2.89 -17.81 -17.39
CA ALA A 77 3.11 -18.99 -16.57
C ALA A 77 2.97 -18.68 -15.08
N ASP A 78 2.63 -19.71 -14.31
CA ASP A 78 2.77 -19.73 -12.87
C ASP A 78 3.17 -21.15 -12.41
N ASN A 79 3.45 -21.29 -11.11
CA ASN A 79 3.83 -22.54 -10.49
C ASN A 79 2.91 -22.97 -9.34
N ALA A 80 1.63 -22.56 -9.34
CA ALA A 80 0.68 -22.89 -8.28
C ALA A 80 0.48 -24.40 -8.13
N ASP A 81 0.60 -25.16 -9.23
CA ASP A 81 0.55 -26.63 -9.26
C ASP A 81 1.91 -27.31 -8.99
N ARG A 82 2.98 -26.51 -8.83
CA ARG A 82 4.37 -26.95 -8.61
C ARG A 82 4.93 -27.82 -9.72
N GLU A 83 4.48 -27.59 -10.95
CA GLU A 83 5.12 -28.19 -12.11
C GLU A 83 6.21 -27.27 -12.67
N ASP A 84 7.27 -27.89 -13.20
CA ASP A 84 8.32 -27.18 -13.91
C ASP A 84 7.75 -26.55 -15.19
N ARG A 85 8.29 -25.38 -15.57
CA ARG A 85 7.90 -24.64 -16.77
C ARG A 85 9.12 -24.24 -17.58
N THR A 86 8.97 -24.24 -18.90
CA THR A 86 9.97 -23.72 -19.83
C THR A 86 9.31 -22.66 -20.70
N LEU A 87 9.90 -21.48 -20.71
CA LEU A 87 9.49 -20.33 -21.50
C LEU A 87 10.54 -20.08 -22.59
N ALA A 88 10.07 -19.80 -23.80
CA ALA A 88 10.93 -19.44 -24.91
C ALA A 88 11.66 -18.11 -24.63
N PRO A 89 12.72 -17.75 -25.38
CA PRO A 89 13.34 -16.45 -25.25
C PRO A 89 12.34 -15.30 -25.40
N GLY A 90 12.34 -14.39 -24.43
CA GLY A 90 11.43 -13.26 -24.38
C GLY A 90 11.76 -12.31 -23.23
N ALA A 91 11.00 -11.23 -23.14
CA ALA A 91 11.11 -10.25 -22.06
C ALA A 91 10.01 -10.52 -21.02
N TYR A 92 10.42 -10.80 -19.79
CA TYR A 92 9.53 -11.28 -18.74
C TYR A 92 9.67 -10.47 -17.45
N THR A 93 8.52 -10.24 -16.81
CA THR A 93 8.43 -9.80 -15.41
C THR A 93 8.02 -10.99 -14.55
N VAL A 94 8.86 -11.34 -13.59
CA VAL A 94 8.65 -12.45 -12.67
C VAL A 94 8.30 -11.90 -11.29
N GLU A 95 7.09 -12.17 -10.81
CA GLU A 95 6.65 -11.83 -9.45
C GLU A 95 6.92 -12.99 -8.50
N LEU A 96 7.70 -12.72 -7.45
CA LEU A 96 7.95 -13.63 -6.34
C LEU A 96 6.92 -13.38 -5.24
N SER A 97 5.74 -13.97 -5.40
CA SER A 97 4.65 -13.79 -4.43
C SER A 97 4.97 -14.51 -3.10
N THR A 98 4.36 -14.09 -2.00
CA THR A 98 4.65 -14.49 -0.60
C THR A 98 5.98 -14.03 0.01
N ALA A 99 6.83 -13.32 -0.74
CA ALA A 99 7.96 -12.62 -0.15
C ALA A 99 7.47 -11.59 0.89
N PRO A 100 8.25 -11.27 1.95
CA PRO A 100 7.81 -10.33 2.98
C PRO A 100 7.83 -8.85 2.54
N MET A 101 8.03 -8.62 1.25
CA MET A 101 7.91 -7.37 0.51
C MET A 101 7.49 -7.73 -0.94
N LYS A 102 7.06 -6.77 -1.76
CA LYS A 102 6.87 -7.03 -3.19
C LYS A 102 8.24 -7.18 -3.86
N LEU A 103 8.42 -8.28 -4.59
CA LEU A 103 9.65 -8.60 -5.29
C LEU A 103 9.35 -8.96 -6.74
N TYR A 104 10.03 -8.28 -7.65
CA TYR A 104 9.91 -8.48 -9.08
C TYR A 104 11.30 -8.68 -9.69
N LEU A 105 11.40 -9.59 -10.64
CA LEU A 105 12.55 -9.73 -11.51
C LEU A 105 12.15 -9.31 -12.93
N SER A 106 12.96 -8.52 -13.61
CA SER A 106 12.83 -8.27 -15.04
C SER A 106 14.00 -8.90 -15.77
N VAL A 107 13.70 -9.74 -16.75
CA VAL A 107 14.69 -10.52 -17.50
C VAL A 107 14.37 -10.54 -18.99
N GLU A 108 15.39 -10.60 -19.82
CA GLU A 108 15.28 -10.77 -21.28
C GLU A 108 16.04 -12.04 -21.69
N SER A 109 15.40 -13.20 -21.56
CA SER A 109 16.00 -14.52 -21.79
C SER A 109 14.94 -15.62 -21.91
N GLY A 110 15.35 -16.82 -22.34
CA GLY A 110 14.56 -18.02 -22.08
C GLY A 110 14.62 -18.34 -20.59
N VAL A 111 13.50 -18.84 -20.03
CA VAL A 111 13.39 -19.10 -18.58
C VAL A 111 12.97 -20.54 -18.35
N VAL A 112 13.76 -21.26 -17.55
CA VAL A 112 13.36 -22.54 -16.96
C VAL A 112 13.06 -22.30 -15.50
N LEU A 113 11.78 -22.47 -15.14
CA LEU A 113 11.30 -22.43 -13.77
C LEU A 113 11.22 -23.87 -13.26
N SER A 114 12.03 -24.20 -12.26
CA SER A 114 12.04 -25.54 -11.66
C SER A 114 11.94 -25.49 -10.15
N HIS A 115 11.47 -26.58 -9.56
CA HIS A 115 11.37 -26.73 -8.11
C HIS A 115 12.29 -27.84 -7.64
N ASP A 116 13.02 -27.57 -6.56
CA ASP A 116 13.44 -28.66 -5.68
C ASP A 116 12.44 -28.78 -4.52
N GLY A 117 12.58 -29.78 -3.65
CA GLY A 117 11.63 -30.01 -2.56
C GLY A 117 11.48 -28.85 -1.56
N VAL A 118 12.34 -27.82 -1.62
CA VAL A 118 12.39 -26.69 -0.68
C VAL A 118 12.63 -25.32 -1.33
N SER A 119 13.00 -25.25 -2.61
CA SER A 119 13.44 -24.05 -3.32
C SER A 119 12.82 -23.93 -4.71
N VAL A 120 12.91 -22.74 -5.29
CA VAL A 120 12.50 -22.46 -6.67
C VAL A 120 13.71 -21.88 -7.40
N THR A 121 14.02 -22.38 -8.58
CA THR A 121 15.12 -21.90 -9.43
C THR A 121 14.56 -21.33 -10.72
N LEU A 122 15.06 -20.15 -11.09
CA LEU A 122 14.88 -19.54 -12.41
C LEU A 122 16.22 -19.62 -13.13
N ALA A 123 16.36 -20.56 -14.07
CA ALA A 123 17.55 -20.69 -14.89
C ALA A 123 17.33 -20.01 -16.26
N PHE A 124 18.40 -19.40 -16.77
CA PHE A 124 18.41 -18.67 -18.03
C PHE A 124 19.25 -19.41 -19.09
N ASP A 125 19.00 -19.12 -20.37
CA ASP A 125 19.72 -19.79 -21.48
C ASP A 125 21.25 -19.53 -21.44
N ASP A 126 21.61 -18.30 -21.08
CA ASP A 126 22.98 -17.78 -20.92
C ASP A 126 23.03 -16.86 -19.70
N PRO A 127 24.23 -16.49 -19.17
CA PRO A 127 24.35 -15.41 -18.19
C PRO A 127 23.57 -14.17 -18.66
N THR A 128 22.58 -13.77 -17.85
CA THR A 128 21.57 -12.79 -18.22
C THR A 128 21.60 -11.65 -17.21
N GLU A 129 21.39 -10.41 -17.67
CA GLU A 129 21.11 -9.28 -16.78
C GLU A 129 19.73 -9.46 -16.14
N VAL A 130 19.70 -9.68 -14.83
CA VAL A 130 18.50 -9.76 -14.02
C VAL A 130 18.35 -8.48 -13.24
N ARG A 131 17.33 -7.68 -13.57
CA ARG A 131 16.93 -6.54 -12.75
C ARG A 131 16.03 -7.04 -11.63
N ILE A 132 16.36 -6.68 -10.39
CA ILE A 132 15.67 -7.09 -9.17
C ILE A 132 15.09 -5.83 -8.54
N GLY A 133 13.77 -5.75 -8.50
CA GLY A 133 13.03 -4.63 -7.92
C GLY A 133 12.31 -5.05 -6.66
N ALA A 134 12.33 -4.17 -5.65
CA ALA A 134 11.66 -4.39 -4.37
C ALA A 134 10.78 -3.20 -4.00
N ARG A 135 9.60 -3.48 -3.42
CA ARG A 135 8.71 -2.47 -2.83
C ARG A 135 8.22 -2.91 -1.48
N SER A 136 8.23 -1.99 -0.51
CA SER A 136 7.65 -2.26 0.80
C SER A 136 6.14 -2.46 0.70
N PHE A 137 5.59 -3.42 1.47
CA PHE A 137 4.14 -3.45 1.67
C PHE A 137 3.64 -2.20 2.40
N HIS A 138 4.53 -1.54 3.15
CA HIS A 138 4.25 -0.33 3.88
C HIS A 138 3.02 -0.51 4.79
N ASP A 139 2.87 -1.65 5.47
CA ASP A 139 1.79 -1.95 6.42
C ASP A 139 2.01 -1.27 7.79
N ARG A 140 3.14 -0.56 7.98
CA ARG A 140 3.49 0.18 9.18
C ARG A 140 3.85 1.63 8.86
N PRO A 141 3.64 2.57 9.79
CA PRO A 141 4.07 3.95 9.59
C PRO A 141 5.57 4.06 9.30
N ALA A 142 5.94 4.80 8.24
CA ALA A 142 7.34 5.11 7.93
C ALA A 142 7.99 6.11 8.93
N GLY A 143 7.18 6.84 9.70
CA GLY A 143 7.62 7.77 10.73
C GLY A 143 6.44 8.44 11.43
N THR A 144 6.74 9.49 12.20
CA THR A 144 5.77 10.26 12.97
C THR A 144 5.84 11.73 12.59
N VAL A 145 4.70 12.31 12.23
CA VAL A 145 4.51 13.76 12.03
C VAL A 145 4.04 14.36 13.35
N THR A 146 4.69 15.43 13.80
CA THR A 146 4.28 16.21 14.97
C THR A 146 3.38 17.35 14.52
N THR A 147 2.27 17.55 15.22
CA THR A 147 1.31 18.64 14.95
C THR A 147 1.03 19.46 16.20
N THR A 148 0.45 20.65 16.05
CA THR A 148 -0.03 21.47 17.16
C THR A 148 -1.43 21.06 17.59
N ALA A 149 -1.86 21.49 18.79
CA ALA A 149 -3.15 21.14 19.38
C ALA A 149 -4.34 21.97 18.84
N ASP A 150 -4.14 22.75 17.79
CA ASP A 150 -5.17 23.55 17.13
C ASP A 150 -5.59 22.91 15.78
N PRO A 151 -6.80 23.22 15.27
CA PRO A 151 -7.29 22.62 14.05
C PRO A 151 -6.43 22.89 12.81
N VAL A 152 -5.72 24.02 12.73
CA VAL A 152 -4.86 24.34 11.58
C VAL A 152 -3.62 23.44 11.58
N GLY A 153 -3.03 23.19 12.75
CA GLY A 153 -1.99 22.17 12.89
C GLY A 153 -2.48 20.80 12.41
N ALA A 154 -3.68 20.38 12.82
CA ALA A 154 -4.24 19.11 12.40
C ALA A 154 -4.40 19.05 10.87
N MET A 155 -4.94 20.09 10.23
CA MET A 155 -5.02 20.18 8.76
C MET A 155 -3.66 20.01 8.08
N GLU A 156 -2.65 20.69 8.60
CA GLU A 156 -1.27 20.58 8.10
C GLU A 156 -0.73 19.15 8.22
N ALA A 157 -1.02 18.43 9.31
CA ALA A 157 -0.66 17.02 9.46
C ALA A 157 -1.45 16.07 8.54
N LEU A 158 -2.76 16.31 8.37
CA LEU A 158 -3.59 15.53 7.43
C LEU A 158 -3.04 15.60 5.99
N SER A 159 -2.46 16.74 5.62
CA SER A 159 -1.86 16.95 4.30
C SER A 159 -0.64 16.05 4.02
N TYR A 160 -0.01 15.48 5.06
CA TYR A 160 1.12 14.55 4.92
C TYR A 160 0.71 13.07 4.91
N LEU A 161 -0.57 12.75 5.15
CA LEU A 161 -1.00 11.34 5.20
C LEU A 161 -0.79 10.64 3.84
N GLY A 162 -0.95 11.39 2.75
CA GLY A 162 -0.74 10.89 1.38
C GLY A 162 0.70 10.50 1.05
N SER A 163 1.69 10.85 1.87
CA SER A 163 3.09 10.43 1.71
C SER A 163 3.27 8.91 1.58
N ALA A 164 2.30 8.13 2.07
CA ALA A 164 2.33 6.67 2.00
C ALA A 164 1.74 6.09 0.70
N LEU A 165 1.16 6.91 -0.17
CA LEU A 165 0.68 6.49 -1.49
C LEU A 165 1.88 6.14 -2.38
N LYS A 166 1.80 5.01 -3.08
CA LYS A 166 2.83 4.56 -4.02
C LYS A 166 2.60 5.06 -5.45
N THR A 167 1.40 5.59 -5.69
CA THR A 167 0.95 6.12 -6.98
C THR A 167 -0.25 7.02 -6.76
N THR A 168 -0.47 7.96 -7.68
CA THR A 168 -1.70 8.76 -7.78
C THR A 168 -2.69 8.21 -8.80
N SER A 169 -2.30 7.19 -9.58
CA SER A 169 -3.16 6.50 -10.55
C SER A 169 -4.30 5.72 -9.86
N PRO A 170 -5.29 5.19 -10.61
CA PRO A 170 -6.38 4.36 -10.06
C PRO A 170 -5.88 3.12 -9.31
N GLU A 171 -4.66 2.69 -9.62
CA GLU A 171 -3.97 1.57 -8.98
C GLU A 171 -3.82 1.75 -7.46
N ARG A 172 -3.88 2.99 -6.92
CA ARG A 172 -3.89 3.26 -5.47
C ARG A 172 -5.06 2.61 -4.73
N SER A 173 -6.10 2.18 -5.44
CA SER A 173 -7.16 1.33 -4.88
C SER A 173 -6.65 -0.04 -4.40
N PHE A 174 -5.55 -0.57 -4.98
CA PHE A 174 -4.87 -1.75 -4.45
C PHE A 174 -4.25 -1.44 -3.09
N PRO A 175 -4.58 -2.20 -2.02
CA PRO A 175 -4.03 -1.93 -0.70
C PRO A 175 -2.49 -1.88 -0.63
N THR A 176 -1.77 -2.62 -1.48
CA THR A 176 -0.29 -2.60 -1.52
C THR A 176 0.30 -1.39 -2.26
N LEU A 177 -0.53 -0.51 -2.79
CA LEU A 177 -0.17 0.77 -3.44
C LEU A 177 -0.68 1.99 -2.65
N ARG A 178 -1.36 1.74 -1.52
CA ARG A 178 -1.78 2.75 -0.53
C ARG A 178 -1.26 2.35 0.85
N GLY A 179 0.03 2.62 1.08
CA GLY A 179 0.72 2.26 2.31
C GLY A 179 0.11 2.92 3.54
N HIS A 180 0.49 2.44 4.71
CA HIS A 180 0.06 2.95 6.00
C HIS A 180 0.55 4.39 6.18
N PRO A 181 -0.34 5.35 6.48
CA PRO A 181 0.06 6.74 6.69
C PRO A 181 1.02 6.88 7.88
N PRO A 182 1.79 7.99 7.97
CA PRO A 182 2.60 8.29 9.14
C PRO A 182 1.76 8.33 10.43
N LEU A 183 2.41 8.11 11.57
CA LEU A 183 1.81 8.43 12.86
C LEU A 183 1.67 9.94 12.99
N VAL A 184 0.70 10.36 13.79
CA VAL A 184 0.52 11.77 14.14
C VAL A 184 0.56 11.88 15.66
N GLU A 185 1.39 12.78 16.18
CA GLU A 185 1.43 13.13 17.60
C GLU A 185 1.30 14.63 17.82
N VAL A 186 0.79 15.02 18.99
CA VAL A 186 0.60 16.44 19.33
C VAL A 186 1.80 16.94 20.13
N GLY A 187 2.45 18.00 19.62
CA GLY A 187 3.58 18.70 20.22
C GLY A 187 3.41 20.21 20.26
N GLU A 188 4.51 20.94 20.41
CA GLU A 188 4.52 22.41 20.52
C GLU A 188 4.56 23.12 19.15
N ALA A 189 5.08 22.45 18.12
CA ALA A 189 5.23 22.97 16.77
C ALA A 189 5.09 21.83 15.76
N PHE A 190 4.82 22.19 14.50
CA PHE A 190 4.79 21.23 13.40
C PHE A 190 6.21 20.73 13.07
N ASP A 191 6.34 19.43 12.85
CA ASP A 191 7.58 18.78 12.40
C ASP A 191 7.24 17.52 11.59
N ALA A 192 7.87 17.36 10.42
CA ALA A 192 7.76 16.17 9.59
C ALA A 192 9.17 15.65 9.29
N PRO A 193 9.44 14.35 9.49
CA PRO A 193 10.77 13.79 9.26
C PRO A 193 11.10 13.68 7.77
N ASP A 194 12.40 13.67 7.45
CA ASP A 194 12.89 13.48 6.08
C ASP A 194 12.28 12.24 5.41
N GLY A 195 11.81 12.40 4.17
CA GLY A 195 11.16 11.33 3.39
C GLY A 195 9.65 11.16 3.69
N ILE A 196 9.04 12.03 4.49
CA ILE A 196 7.59 12.16 4.63
C ILE A 196 7.19 13.50 4.03
N GLU A 197 6.76 13.47 2.77
CA GLU A 197 6.47 14.66 1.98
C GLU A 197 5.00 14.70 1.55
N ARG A 198 4.46 15.90 1.37
CA ARG A 198 3.10 16.07 0.83
C ARG A 198 3.11 15.70 -0.65
N PRO A 199 2.20 14.83 -1.11
CA PRO A 199 2.02 14.61 -2.54
C PRO A 199 1.55 15.88 -3.25
N ASP A 200 2.11 16.16 -4.42
CA ASP A 200 1.60 17.20 -5.30
C ASP A 200 0.54 16.61 -6.23
N THR A 201 -0.70 16.54 -5.74
CA THR A 201 -1.83 15.92 -6.46
C THR A 201 -2.70 16.92 -7.19
N GLY A 202 -2.45 18.22 -6.99
CA GLY A 202 -3.32 19.30 -7.47
C GLY A 202 -4.71 19.31 -6.81
N VAL A 203 -4.91 18.59 -5.69
CA VAL A 203 -6.19 18.54 -4.96
C VAL A 203 -6.07 19.13 -3.56
N ARG A 204 -7.02 20.00 -3.22
CA ARG A 204 -7.12 20.67 -1.92
C ARG A 204 -8.49 20.47 -1.30
N LEU A 205 -8.52 20.19 0.00
CA LEU A 205 -9.72 20.25 0.84
C LEU A 205 -9.68 21.59 1.57
N GLU A 206 -10.54 22.52 1.18
CA GLU A 206 -10.74 23.78 1.89
C GLU A 206 -11.81 23.57 2.94
N LEU A 207 -11.47 23.70 4.22
CA LEU A 207 -12.35 23.34 5.34
C LEU A 207 -12.34 24.42 6.43
N PRO A 208 -13.45 24.61 7.16
CA PRO A 208 -13.43 25.40 8.39
C PRO A 208 -12.39 24.86 9.38
N ALA A 209 -11.69 25.77 10.06
CA ALA A 209 -10.67 25.46 11.06
C ALA A 209 -11.28 24.97 12.39
N GLU A 210 -12.13 23.94 12.31
CA GLU A 210 -12.85 23.32 13.42
C GLU A 210 -12.77 21.80 13.30
N TYR A 211 -12.59 21.11 14.44
CA TYR A 211 -12.34 19.66 14.45
C TYR A 211 -13.48 18.83 13.86
N GLU A 212 -14.71 19.32 13.89
CA GLU A 212 -15.87 18.66 13.26
C GLU A 212 -15.75 18.61 11.74
N TYR A 213 -14.97 19.49 11.11
CA TYR A 213 -14.65 19.42 9.68
C TYR A 213 -13.35 18.68 9.42
N VAL A 214 -12.31 18.93 10.24
CA VAL A 214 -10.98 18.38 10.02
C VAL A 214 -10.92 16.86 10.20
N TYR A 215 -11.53 16.32 11.26
CA TYR A 215 -11.41 14.87 11.54
C TYR A 215 -12.12 13.98 10.54
N PRO A 216 -13.38 14.26 10.11
CA PRO A 216 -14.03 13.44 9.09
C PRO A 216 -13.29 13.42 7.75
N ALA A 217 -12.56 14.50 7.41
CA ALA A 217 -11.80 14.58 6.17
C ALA A 217 -10.55 13.68 6.12
N ALA A 218 -10.09 13.12 7.25
CA ALA A 218 -8.80 12.42 7.32
C ALA A 218 -8.63 11.29 6.29
N SER A 219 -9.63 10.42 6.15
CA SER A 219 -9.56 9.32 5.18
C SER A 219 -9.63 9.80 3.74
N LEU A 220 -10.39 10.86 3.47
CA LEU A 220 -10.48 11.46 2.13
C LEU A 220 -9.17 12.16 1.75
N ALA A 221 -8.61 12.97 2.66
CA ALA A 221 -7.32 13.63 2.48
C ALA A 221 -6.21 12.62 2.19
N TYR A 222 -6.15 11.53 2.97
CA TYR A 222 -5.22 10.44 2.75
C TYR A 222 -5.39 9.78 1.36
N TYR A 223 -6.62 9.44 0.98
CA TYR A 223 -6.87 8.69 -0.27
C TYR A 223 -6.62 9.52 -1.53
N LEU A 224 -6.90 10.83 -1.46
CA LEU A 224 -6.64 11.76 -2.55
C LEU A 224 -5.20 12.29 -2.54
N GLY A 225 -4.46 12.08 -1.45
CA GLY A 225 -3.19 12.78 -1.22
C GLY A 225 -3.37 14.30 -1.23
N ALA A 226 -4.49 14.78 -0.71
CA ALA A 226 -4.90 16.18 -0.82
C ALA A 226 -4.29 17.03 0.31
N ALA A 227 -3.94 18.27 -0.02
CA ALA A 227 -3.65 19.27 1.01
C ALA A 227 -4.95 19.68 1.71
N VAL A 228 -4.91 19.80 3.03
CA VAL A 228 -6.04 20.30 3.83
C VAL A 228 -5.68 21.72 4.27
N VAL A 229 -6.51 22.69 3.89
CA VAL A 229 -6.24 24.11 4.13
C VAL A 229 -7.46 24.80 4.72
N PRO A 230 -7.29 25.88 5.51
CA PRO A 230 -8.41 26.66 6.01
C PRO A 230 -9.26 27.27 4.89
N GLY A 231 -10.57 27.20 5.02
CA GLY A 231 -11.58 27.83 4.18
C GLY A 231 -12.88 28.06 4.95
N ASP A 232 -13.74 28.95 4.47
CA ASP A 232 -15.00 29.27 5.17
C ASP A 232 -16.08 28.20 4.94
N ASP A 233 -16.13 27.64 3.73
CA ASP A 233 -17.08 26.60 3.32
C ASP A 233 -16.32 25.30 2.99
N PRO A 234 -16.81 24.12 3.44
CA PRO A 234 -16.12 22.87 3.19
C PRO A 234 -16.28 22.45 1.72
N ARG A 235 -15.17 22.36 0.98
CA ARG A 235 -15.18 21.99 -0.44
C ARG A 235 -13.88 21.32 -0.89
N ILE A 236 -13.97 20.60 -2.01
CA ILE A 236 -12.82 20.14 -2.79
C ILE A 236 -12.53 21.19 -3.85
N VAL A 237 -11.26 21.52 -4.04
CA VAL A 237 -10.78 22.37 -5.13
C VAL A 237 -9.62 21.69 -5.84
N THR A 238 -9.60 21.72 -7.17
CA THR A 238 -8.45 21.27 -7.97
C THR A 238 -7.71 22.45 -8.59
N ASP A 239 -6.44 22.26 -8.92
CA ASP A 239 -5.64 23.29 -9.62
C ASP A 239 -6.14 23.57 -11.05
N GLU A 240 -6.95 22.67 -11.61
CA GLU A 240 -7.63 22.82 -12.89
C GLU A 240 -8.92 23.67 -12.78
N GLY A 241 -9.31 24.05 -11.56
CA GLY A 241 -10.44 24.95 -11.28
C GLY A 241 -11.77 24.24 -10.99
N PHE A 242 -11.77 22.91 -10.87
CA PHE A 242 -12.94 22.17 -10.41
C PHE A 242 -13.21 22.45 -8.93
N GLU A 243 -14.47 22.68 -8.58
CA GLU A 243 -14.93 22.84 -7.21
C GLU A 243 -16.09 21.88 -6.92
N TYR A 244 -16.07 21.24 -5.75
CA TYR A 244 -17.14 20.35 -5.30
C TYR A 244 -17.51 20.64 -3.84
N ASP A 245 -18.79 20.96 -3.62
CA ASP A 245 -19.33 21.29 -2.30
C ASP A 245 -19.44 20.04 -1.41
N LEU A 246 -18.82 20.09 -0.23
CA LEU A 246 -18.91 19.03 0.77
C LEU A 246 -20.03 19.28 1.80
N ALA A 247 -20.64 20.46 1.84
CA ALA A 247 -21.78 20.79 2.70
C ALA A 247 -23.13 20.24 2.16
N GLY A 248 -23.10 19.16 1.38
CA GLY A 248 -24.25 18.62 0.66
C GLY A 248 -25.49 18.34 1.53
N ALA A 249 -26.63 18.07 0.89
CA ALA A 249 -27.95 17.97 1.52
C ALA A 249 -28.08 16.95 2.66
N LEU A 250 -27.14 16.02 2.78
CA LEU A 250 -27.10 14.98 3.82
C LEU A 250 -26.22 15.34 5.01
N GLY A 251 -25.57 16.50 4.96
CA GLY A 251 -24.55 16.92 5.91
C GLY A 251 -23.13 16.60 5.43
N TYR A 252 -22.17 17.30 6.05
CA TYR A 252 -20.76 17.26 5.68
C TYR A 252 -20.14 15.87 5.79
N GLU A 253 -20.27 15.21 6.95
CA GLU A 253 -19.62 13.92 7.21
C GLU A 253 -20.08 12.82 6.23
N GLU A 254 -21.40 12.76 5.97
CA GLU A 254 -21.99 11.80 5.03
C GLU A 254 -21.51 12.08 3.59
N THR A 255 -21.39 13.35 3.21
CA THR A 255 -20.90 13.75 1.89
C THR A 255 -19.43 13.37 1.69
N VAL A 256 -18.56 13.63 2.68
CA VAL A 256 -17.15 13.20 2.66
C VAL A 256 -17.03 11.68 2.51
N GLY A 257 -17.83 10.92 3.28
CA GLY A 257 -17.87 9.46 3.19
C GLY A 257 -18.33 8.97 1.82
N ARG A 258 -19.33 9.62 1.21
CA ARG A 258 -19.80 9.32 -0.16
C ARG A 258 -18.75 9.58 -1.22
N VAL A 259 -18.09 10.73 -1.17
CA VAL A 259 -16.98 11.06 -2.09
C VAL A 259 -15.91 9.97 -2.01
N LEU A 260 -15.44 9.62 -0.81
CA LEU A 260 -14.41 8.60 -0.67
C LEU A 260 -14.86 7.24 -1.25
N ARG A 261 -16.10 6.82 -0.99
CA ARG A 261 -16.67 5.56 -1.53
C ARG A 261 -16.75 5.59 -3.06
N GLN A 262 -17.25 6.68 -3.61
CA GLN A 262 -17.42 6.88 -5.05
C GLN A 262 -16.08 6.89 -5.78
N THR A 263 -15.12 7.70 -5.31
CA THR A 263 -13.78 7.75 -5.89
C THR A 263 -13.08 6.40 -5.79
N PHE A 264 -13.13 5.74 -4.63
CA PHE A 264 -12.52 4.42 -4.45
C PHE A 264 -13.13 3.36 -5.38
N PHE A 265 -14.45 3.34 -5.49
CA PHE A 265 -15.16 2.40 -6.36
C PHE A 265 -14.81 2.62 -7.82
N LEU A 266 -14.86 3.87 -8.30
CA LEU A 266 -14.55 4.21 -9.69
C LEU A 266 -13.07 4.00 -10.01
N ASP A 267 -12.15 4.16 -9.05
CA ASP A 267 -10.76 3.72 -9.23
C ASP A 267 -10.62 2.19 -9.32
N CYS A 268 -11.44 1.42 -8.57
CA CYS A 268 -11.46 -0.04 -8.70
C CYS A 268 -11.91 -0.50 -10.09
N VAL A 269 -12.87 0.22 -10.69
CA VAL A 269 -13.33 -0.02 -12.06
C VAL A 269 -12.27 0.42 -13.06
N THR A 270 -11.78 1.65 -12.97
CA THR A 270 -10.83 2.24 -13.93
C THR A 270 -9.50 1.51 -13.98
N ARG A 271 -8.98 1.01 -12.83
CA ARG A 271 -7.70 0.27 -12.81
C ARG A 271 -7.72 -1.04 -13.61
N THR A 272 -8.89 -1.55 -14.00
CA THR A 272 -8.97 -2.76 -14.84
C THR A 272 -8.41 -2.53 -16.24
N GLU A 273 -8.14 -1.27 -16.62
CA GLU A 273 -7.37 -0.89 -17.81
C GLU A 273 -5.84 -1.00 -17.62
N GLY A 274 -5.38 -1.16 -16.38
CA GLY A 274 -3.98 -1.02 -15.98
C GLY A 274 -3.23 -2.32 -15.77
N TYR A 275 -2.52 -2.39 -14.63
CA TYR A 275 -1.56 -3.45 -14.31
C TYR A 275 -2.16 -4.86 -14.35
N TYR A 276 -3.43 -4.98 -14.00
CA TYR A 276 -4.15 -6.25 -13.96
C TYR A 276 -5.49 -6.10 -14.68
N GLN A 277 -5.56 -6.63 -15.90
CA GLN A 277 -6.78 -6.66 -16.71
C GLN A 277 -7.69 -7.80 -16.24
N VAL A 278 -8.39 -7.53 -15.14
CA VAL A 278 -9.29 -8.50 -14.49
C VAL A 278 -10.74 -8.30 -14.94
N ASP A 279 -11.47 -9.41 -15.12
CA ASP A 279 -12.91 -9.37 -15.41
C ASP A 279 -13.70 -9.06 -14.12
N LEU A 280 -13.78 -7.76 -13.80
CA LEU A 280 -14.43 -7.28 -12.58
C LEU A 280 -15.95 -7.24 -12.76
N HIS A 281 -16.67 -7.98 -11.91
CA HIS A 281 -18.14 -8.01 -11.94
C HIS A 281 -18.76 -6.60 -11.84
N GLU A 282 -18.24 -5.77 -10.94
CA GLU A 282 -18.73 -4.42 -10.72
C GLU A 282 -18.57 -3.54 -11.97
N ARG A 283 -17.46 -3.68 -12.71
CA ARG A 283 -17.26 -2.98 -13.99
C ARG A 283 -18.39 -3.33 -14.97
N ASN A 284 -18.62 -4.62 -15.19
CA ASN A 284 -19.66 -5.09 -16.09
C ASN A 284 -21.07 -4.61 -15.68
N ALA A 285 -21.31 -4.45 -14.37
CA ALA A 285 -22.60 -4.02 -13.86
C ALA A 285 -22.89 -2.53 -14.11
N VAL A 286 -21.87 -1.67 -14.02
CA VAL A 286 -22.06 -0.21 -14.09
C VAL A 286 -21.71 0.42 -15.42
N GLU A 287 -20.85 -0.19 -16.24
CA GLU A 287 -20.28 0.43 -17.45
C GLU A 287 -21.35 0.97 -18.41
N SER A 288 -22.44 0.22 -18.63
CA SER A 288 -23.54 0.67 -19.51
C SER A 288 -24.35 1.86 -19.00
N ALA A 289 -24.27 2.15 -17.70
CA ALA A 289 -24.97 3.25 -17.04
C ALA A 289 -24.08 4.48 -16.84
N LEU A 290 -22.78 4.36 -17.11
CA LEU A 290 -21.79 5.43 -16.92
C LEU A 290 -21.32 5.95 -18.28
N ASP A 291 -21.35 7.26 -18.47
CA ASP A 291 -20.78 7.93 -19.63
C ASP A 291 -19.32 8.32 -19.34
N LEU A 292 -18.49 7.31 -19.03
CA LEU A 292 -17.08 7.47 -18.67
C LEU A 292 -16.21 6.64 -19.61
N ASP A 293 -15.15 7.25 -20.15
CA ASP A 293 -14.11 6.54 -20.87
C ASP A 293 -13.03 6.07 -19.88
N PHE A 294 -13.15 4.82 -19.41
CA PHE A 294 -12.22 4.28 -18.40
C PHE A 294 -10.78 4.19 -18.90
N ALA A 295 -10.57 3.91 -20.19
CA ALA A 295 -9.23 3.86 -20.77
C ALA A 295 -8.58 5.25 -20.74
N ALA A 296 -9.31 6.30 -21.14
CA ALA A 296 -8.81 7.67 -21.04
C ALA A 296 -8.60 8.12 -19.59
N LEU A 297 -9.50 7.74 -18.67
CA LEU A 297 -9.40 8.10 -17.25
C LEU A 297 -8.24 7.41 -16.53
N TYR A 298 -7.83 6.23 -16.99
CA TYR A 298 -6.67 5.53 -16.45
C TYR A 298 -5.40 6.38 -16.59
N ASP A 299 -5.21 7.00 -17.75
CA ASP A 299 -4.05 7.85 -18.06
C ASP A 299 -4.20 9.32 -17.58
N ALA A 300 -5.40 9.73 -17.19
CA ALA A 300 -5.69 11.09 -16.76
C ALA A 300 -5.00 11.49 -15.43
N SER A 301 -5.02 12.79 -15.11
CA SER A 301 -4.58 13.29 -13.80
C SER A 301 -5.55 12.85 -12.69
N LEU A 302 -5.11 12.90 -11.43
CA LEU A 302 -6.02 12.63 -10.30
C LEU A 302 -7.15 13.66 -10.24
N ALA A 303 -6.86 14.93 -10.56
CA ALA A 303 -7.84 16.01 -10.60
C ALA A 303 -8.90 15.79 -11.69
N GLU A 304 -8.47 15.47 -12.92
CA GLU A 304 -9.35 15.17 -14.06
C GLU A 304 -10.27 13.98 -13.74
N ARG A 305 -9.70 12.90 -13.17
CA ARG A 305 -10.49 11.75 -12.70
C ARG A 305 -11.51 12.14 -11.66
N LEU A 306 -11.12 12.94 -10.67
CA LEU A 306 -12.00 13.31 -9.56
C LEU A 306 -13.19 14.13 -10.05
N GLU A 307 -12.97 15.07 -10.99
CA GLU A 307 -14.04 15.82 -11.65
C GLU A 307 -14.99 14.88 -12.41
N ALA A 308 -14.45 14.00 -13.26
CA ALA A 308 -15.24 13.05 -14.03
C ALA A 308 -16.05 12.12 -13.10
N TYR A 309 -15.43 11.58 -12.07
CA TYR A 309 -16.07 10.71 -11.09
C TYR A 309 -17.19 11.41 -10.33
N LEU A 310 -16.99 12.65 -9.89
CA LEU A 310 -17.99 13.40 -9.11
C LEU A 310 -19.09 14.03 -9.97
N SER A 311 -18.95 14.03 -11.30
CA SER A 311 -20.03 14.34 -12.23
C SER A 311 -21.10 13.24 -12.29
N VAL A 312 -20.75 12.00 -11.91
CA VAL A 312 -21.68 10.86 -11.85
C VAL A 312 -22.59 11.00 -10.62
N PRO A 313 -23.92 10.99 -10.79
CA PRO A 313 -24.83 10.95 -9.64
C PRO A 313 -24.58 9.69 -8.81
N PHE A 314 -24.36 9.84 -7.51
CA PHE A 314 -24.02 8.75 -6.59
C PHE A 314 -25.04 7.60 -6.65
N GLU A 315 -26.32 7.92 -6.85
CA GLU A 315 -27.42 6.96 -6.96
C GLU A 315 -27.21 5.94 -8.10
N THR A 316 -26.46 6.30 -9.14
CA THR A 316 -26.15 5.43 -10.29
C THR A 316 -25.27 4.25 -9.89
N ILE A 317 -24.39 4.44 -8.88
CA ILE A 317 -23.42 3.44 -8.44
C ILE A 317 -23.70 2.90 -7.03
N GLN A 318 -24.70 3.45 -6.34
CA GLN A 318 -24.93 3.22 -4.91
C GLN A 318 -25.09 1.73 -4.54
N GLU A 319 -25.67 0.91 -5.42
CA GLU A 319 -25.86 -0.52 -5.15
C GLU A 319 -24.56 -1.35 -5.33
N HIS A 320 -23.52 -0.74 -5.92
CA HIS A 320 -22.26 -1.40 -6.26
C HIS A 320 -21.07 -0.92 -5.41
N VAL A 321 -21.19 0.22 -4.74
CA VAL A 321 -20.14 0.71 -3.84
C VAL A 321 -20.00 -0.23 -2.62
N PRO A 322 -18.78 -0.44 -2.11
CA PRO A 322 -18.55 -1.38 -1.02
C PRO A 322 -19.21 -0.96 0.31
N ASP A 323 -19.85 -1.92 0.97
CA ASP A 323 -20.27 -1.78 2.37
C ASP A 323 -19.06 -1.83 3.32
N TRP A 324 -18.64 -0.68 3.85
CA TRP A 324 -17.58 -0.62 4.87
C TRP A 324 -18.10 -1.00 6.25
N ASN A 325 -18.08 -2.29 6.52
CA ASN A 325 -18.54 -2.88 7.78
C ASN A 325 -17.64 -2.61 9.00
N LEU A 326 -16.47 -1.97 8.81
CA LEU A 326 -15.53 -1.65 9.89
C LEU A 326 -15.66 -0.17 10.27
N THR A 327 -16.35 0.09 11.38
CA THR A 327 -16.48 1.41 11.97
C THR A 327 -15.66 1.50 13.25
N THR A 328 -14.87 2.57 13.40
CA THR A 328 -14.18 2.90 14.66
C THR A 328 -14.87 4.12 15.27
N ALA A 329 -15.37 3.98 16.50
CA ALA A 329 -15.93 5.09 17.25
C ALA A 329 -14.89 5.61 18.25
N VAL A 330 -14.61 6.92 18.21
CA VAL A 330 -13.76 7.57 19.21
C VAL A 330 -14.66 8.09 20.33
N GLY A 331 -14.56 7.48 21.51
CA GLY A 331 -15.27 7.95 22.69
C GLY A 331 -14.60 9.20 23.26
N ALA A 332 -15.38 10.22 23.62
CA ALA A 332 -14.86 11.37 24.34
C ALA A 332 -14.29 10.93 25.70
N VAL A 333 -12.97 10.97 25.86
CA VAL A 333 -12.36 10.80 27.17
C VAL A 333 -12.36 12.15 27.87
N SER A 334 -13.31 12.35 28.77
CA SER A 334 -13.35 13.57 29.58
C SER A 334 -12.04 13.72 30.38
N ARG A 335 -11.40 14.90 30.33
CA ARG A 335 -10.17 15.25 31.10
C ARG A 335 -10.31 15.05 32.62
N GLN A 336 -11.51 14.81 33.15
CA GLN A 336 -11.70 14.49 34.57
C GLN A 336 -11.22 13.07 34.95
N SER A 337 -11.02 12.19 33.97
CA SER A 337 -10.55 10.81 34.19
C SER A 337 -9.10 10.75 34.68
N GLU A 338 -8.23 11.63 34.16
CA GLU A 338 -6.79 11.63 34.51
C GLU A 338 -6.54 12.11 35.94
N ARG A 339 -7.38 13.03 36.46
CA ARG A 339 -7.27 13.52 37.83
C ARG A 339 -7.69 12.48 38.85
N ARG A 340 -8.69 11.64 38.54
CA ARG A 340 -9.12 10.54 39.42
C ARG A 340 -8.15 9.37 39.46
N VAL A 341 -7.41 9.08 38.39
CA VAL A 341 -6.36 8.05 38.41
C VAL A 341 -5.19 8.49 39.28
N ARG A 342 -4.73 9.75 39.15
CA ARG A 342 -3.66 10.30 40.02
C ARG A 342 -4.07 10.45 41.49
N GLU A 343 -5.33 10.80 41.79
CA GLU A 343 -5.81 10.88 43.18
C GLU A 343 -6.05 9.51 43.84
N ARG A 344 -6.27 8.45 43.05
CA ARG A 344 -6.39 7.06 43.57
C ARG A 344 -5.04 6.49 43.97
N ASP A 345 -3.97 6.77 43.21
CA ASP A 345 -2.61 6.33 43.54
C ASP A 345 -2.01 7.07 44.75
N ALA A 346 -2.51 8.27 45.06
CA ALA A 346 -2.06 9.05 46.21
C ALA A 346 -2.71 8.66 47.56
N ARG A 347 -3.66 7.71 47.60
CA ARG A 347 -4.36 7.27 48.84
C ARG A 347 -4.23 5.78 49.13
N THR A 348 -3.07 5.20 48.89
CA THR A 348 -2.75 3.87 49.44
C THR A 348 -1.68 4.03 50.53
N PRO A 349 -2.00 3.84 51.82
CA PRO A 349 -1.00 3.77 52.87
C PRO A 349 -0.19 2.47 52.73
N ASP A 350 1.07 2.56 53.17
CA ASP A 350 2.06 1.48 53.19
C ASP A 350 1.52 0.10 53.58
N GLY A 351 1.99 -0.92 52.86
CA GLY A 351 2.16 -2.26 53.39
C GLY A 351 1.19 -3.31 52.85
N VAL A 352 1.74 -4.13 51.95
CA VAL A 352 1.51 -5.57 51.69
C VAL A 352 1.34 -5.81 50.18
N LEU A 353 2.44 -6.23 49.54
CA LEU A 353 2.47 -6.76 48.18
C LEU A 353 1.97 -8.21 48.20
N PRO A 354 0.97 -8.61 47.40
CA PRO A 354 0.75 -10.02 47.11
C PRO A 354 1.75 -10.51 46.05
N GLU A 355 2.36 -11.66 46.31
CA GLU A 355 3.37 -12.31 45.47
C GLU A 355 2.87 -12.56 44.03
N ARG A 356 3.72 -12.23 43.04
CA ARG A 356 3.50 -12.61 41.63
C ARG A 356 3.91 -14.08 41.43
N PRO A 357 3.09 -14.92 40.76
CA PRO A 357 3.54 -16.23 40.34
C PRO A 357 4.56 -16.09 39.20
N ARG A 358 5.70 -16.76 39.36
CA ARG A 358 6.82 -16.77 38.40
C ARG A 358 6.38 -17.32 37.04
N ARG A 359 6.45 -16.51 35.98
CA ARG A 359 6.36 -17.01 34.59
C ARG A 359 7.69 -17.69 34.22
N ARG A 360 7.59 -18.97 33.84
CA ARG A 360 8.66 -19.72 33.15
C ARG A 360 8.90 -19.12 31.77
N GLY A 361 10.17 -19.11 31.35
CA GLY A 361 10.68 -18.45 30.15
C GLY A 361 10.04 -18.93 28.84
N SER A 362 9.92 -17.99 27.91
CA SER A 362 9.47 -18.20 26.54
C SER A 362 10.52 -18.99 25.76
N ARG A 363 10.16 -20.21 25.37
CA ARG A 363 10.72 -20.85 24.19
C ARG A 363 9.99 -20.31 22.96
N ASP A 364 10.78 -20.05 21.93
CA ASP A 364 10.40 -19.69 20.57
C ASP A 364 9.30 -20.64 20.04
N CYS A 365 8.06 -20.13 19.92
CA CYS A 365 6.90 -20.92 19.51
C CYS A 365 6.66 -20.77 18.01
N ARG A 366 6.76 -21.90 17.29
CA ARG A 366 6.41 -22.04 15.85
C ARG A 366 5.02 -21.48 15.51
N GLU A 367 4.09 -21.43 16.45
CA GLU A 367 2.73 -20.88 16.27
C GLU A 367 2.69 -19.40 15.88
N CYS A 368 3.61 -18.55 16.39
CA CYS A 368 3.63 -17.13 16.02
C CYS A 368 4.08 -16.89 14.56
N ARG A 369 4.90 -17.79 13.99
CA ARG A 369 5.27 -17.74 12.57
C ARG A 369 4.14 -18.23 11.68
N PHE A 370 3.44 -19.28 12.08
CA PHE A 370 2.26 -19.79 11.37
C PHE A 370 1.12 -18.77 11.28
N ASP A 371 0.91 -17.96 12.32
CA ASP A 371 -0.18 -16.97 12.33
C ASP A 371 0.14 -15.74 11.45
N ARG A 372 1.42 -15.39 11.28
CA ARG A 372 1.86 -14.40 10.28
C ARG A 372 1.70 -14.93 8.85
N GLN A 373 2.10 -16.18 8.60
CA GLN A 373 1.93 -16.82 7.28
C GLN A 373 0.46 -16.88 6.86
N ARG A 374 -0.45 -17.29 7.77
CA ARG A 374 -1.90 -17.32 7.49
C ARG A 374 -2.52 -15.97 7.23
N ARG A 375 -2.00 -14.90 7.83
CA ARG A 375 -2.44 -13.53 7.53
C ARG A 375 -1.95 -13.07 6.17
N SER A 376 -0.74 -13.49 5.76
CA SER A 376 -0.22 -13.28 4.40
C SER A 376 -1.05 -14.03 3.36
N ASP A 377 -1.29 -15.33 3.56
CA ASP A 377 -2.05 -16.17 2.62
C ASP A 377 -3.51 -15.73 2.50
N ARG A 378 -4.16 -15.28 3.60
CA ARG A 378 -5.52 -14.71 3.55
C ARG A 378 -5.57 -13.33 2.90
N ARG A 379 -4.47 -12.59 2.95
CA ARG A 379 -4.35 -11.30 2.27
C ARG A 379 -4.23 -11.53 0.77
N GLU A 380 -3.31 -12.39 0.32
CA GLU A 380 -3.14 -12.71 -1.11
C GLU A 380 -4.41 -13.25 -1.79
N ARG A 381 -5.18 -14.12 -1.11
CA ARG A 381 -6.50 -14.59 -1.62
C ARG A 381 -7.51 -13.46 -1.86
N ARG A 382 -7.34 -12.27 -1.26
CA ARG A 382 -8.16 -11.08 -1.54
C ARG A 382 -7.60 -10.20 -2.65
N PHE A 383 -6.31 -10.29 -2.96
CA PHE A 383 -5.66 -9.46 -3.99
C PHE A 383 -5.75 -10.07 -5.39
N HIS A 384 -6.03 -11.37 -5.46
CA HIS A 384 -5.93 -12.18 -6.66
C HIS A 384 -7.11 -13.17 -6.70
N PRO A 385 -8.36 -12.70 -6.91
CA PRO A 385 -9.55 -13.55 -6.97
C PRO A 385 -9.60 -14.46 -8.22
N GLU A 386 -8.79 -14.18 -9.24
CA GLU A 386 -8.72 -14.95 -10.50
C GLU A 386 -8.11 -16.35 -10.34
N TYR A 387 -7.58 -16.66 -9.16
CA TYR A 387 -6.88 -17.91 -8.87
C TYR A 387 -7.75 -18.93 -8.10
N ASP A 388 -9.05 -18.67 -7.94
CA ASP A 388 -10.05 -19.70 -7.55
C ASP A 388 -10.69 -20.30 -8.82
N LYS A 389 -10.01 -21.28 -9.43
CA LYS A 389 -10.62 -22.28 -10.31
C LYS A 389 -10.23 -23.69 -9.90
#